data_AF-A0A1S9MJ03-F1
#
_entry.id   AF-A0A1S9MJ03-F1
#
_cell.length_a   1.000
_cell.length_b   1.000
_cell.length_c   1.000
_cell.angle_alpha   90.00
_cell.angle_beta   90.00
_cell.angle_gamma   90.00
#
_symmetry.space_group_name_H-M   'P 1'
#
loop_
_entity.id
_entity.type
_entity.pdbx_description
1 polymer ?
#
loop_
_entity_poly.entity_id
_entity_poly.type
_entity_poly.pdbx_seq_one_letter_code
_entity_poly.pdbx_strand_id
1 'polypeptide(L)'
;MDNYAKFLERLDAAIASLTKRRAVLMTAHDVVSSALKHNNSGLAQWAERKARLEESLRNGSMANGPRLKDLYDVSHKMESVFGGRAQRVAERLDTIRARMGDIDRSLQDLRMSKQKLTSSRKLAEERENLSRVVLGLAGTPDGSATATPDGGLREDLRAASEAVVLAEALLELKGD
;
A
#
# COMPACT_ATOMS: atom_id res chain seq x y z
N MET A 1 25.32 19.76 -0.58
CA MET A 1 24.24 19.09 0.18
C MET A 1 23.54 18.13 -0.75
N ASP A 2 23.52 16.84 -0.44
CA ASP A 2 22.88 15.82 -1.28
C ASP A 2 21.37 15.82 -1.06
N ASN A 3 20.63 16.54 -1.91
CA ASN A 3 19.17 16.62 -1.86
C ASN A 3 18.51 15.25 -2.15
N TYR A 4 19.17 14.36 -2.90
CA TYR A 4 18.67 13.02 -3.18
C TYR A 4 18.67 12.15 -1.92
N ALA A 5 19.76 12.19 -1.13
CA ALA A 5 19.85 11.45 0.13
C ALA A 5 18.72 11.84 1.10
N LYS A 6 18.45 13.14 1.26
CA LYS A 6 17.35 13.64 2.11
C LYS A 6 15.98 13.18 1.63
N PHE A 7 15.77 13.11 0.32
CA PHE A 7 14.48 12.66 -0.23
C PHE A 7 14.29 11.16 -0.05
N LEU A 8 15.34 10.35 -0.25
CA LEU A 8 15.31 8.91 0.02
C LEU A 8 15.04 8.62 1.50
N GLU A 9 15.68 9.34 2.41
CA GLU A 9 15.42 9.23 3.85
C GLU A 9 13.96 9.54 4.20
N ARG A 10 13.39 10.59 3.58
CA ARG A 10 11.98 10.96 3.79
C ARG A 10 11.02 9.91 3.24
N LEU A 11 11.33 9.30 2.09
CA LEU A 11 10.56 8.18 1.55
C LEU A 11 10.62 6.96 2.48
N ASP A 12 11.79 6.65 3.04
CA ASP A 12 11.96 5.55 3.97
C ASP A 12 11.20 5.77 5.28
N ALA A 13 11.26 6.97 5.83
CA ALA A 13 10.46 7.34 7.00
C ALA A 13 8.95 7.22 6.73
N ALA A 14 8.49 7.66 5.55
CA ALA A 14 7.08 7.54 5.16
C ALA A 14 6.64 6.08 5.00
N ILE A 15 7.44 5.24 4.34
CA ILE A 15 7.19 3.80 4.18
C ILE A 15 7.13 3.11 5.54
N ALA A 16 8.10 3.38 6.43
CA ALA A 16 8.13 2.81 7.77
C ALA A 16 6.90 3.21 8.60
N SER A 17 6.52 4.49 8.57
CA SER A 17 5.33 5.01 9.23
C SER A 17 4.05 4.34 8.74
N LEU A 18 3.85 4.24 7.42
CA LEU A 18 2.68 3.58 6.84
C LEU A 18 2.65 2.08 7.14
N THR A 19 3.79 1.41 7.12
CA THR A 19 3.90 -0.01 7.49
C THR A 19 3.47 -0.23 8.94
N LYS A 20 3.91 0.64 9.87
CA LYS A 20 3.47 0.59 11.28
C LYS A 20 1.97 0.81 11.42
N ARG A 21 1.40 1.81 10.71
CA ARG A 21 -0.05 2.06 10.72
C ARG A 21 -0.83 0.86 10.17
N ARG A 22 -0.32 0.22 9.11
CA ARG A 22 -0.92 -0.99 8.54
C ARG A 22 -0.95 -2.13 9.55
N ALA A 23 0.12 -2.35 10.30
CA ALA A 23 0.17 -3.37 11.34
C ALA A 23 -0.88 -3.13 12.43
N VAL A 24 -1.03 -1.88 12.88
CA VAL A 24 -2.07 -1.51 13.86
C VAL A 24 -3.48 -1.78 13.31
N LEU A 25 -3.74 -1.43 12.05
CA LEU A 25 -5.03 -1.71 11.42
C LEU A 25 -5.31 -3.20 11.26
N MET A 26 -4.28 -4.02 11.02
CA MET A 26 -4.41 -5.47 10.97
C MET A 26 -4.84 -6.04 12.32
N THR A 27 -4.21 -5.61 13.42
CA THR A 27 -4.65 -6.01 14.76
C THR A 27 -6.08 -5.55 15.05
N ALA A 28 -6.44 -4.32 14.65
CA ALA A 28 -7.80 -3.82 14.81
C ALA A 28 -8.82 -4.63 13.98
N HIS A 29 -8.44 -5.04 12.77
CA HIS A 29 -9.25 -5.92 11.92
C HIS A 29 -9.51 -7.25 12.62
N ASP A 30 -8.48 -7.90 13.17
CA ASP A 30 -8.63 -9.20 13.84
C ASP A 30 -9.60 -9.11 15.03
N VAL A 31 -9.47 -8.07 15.85
CA VAL A 31 -10.35 -7.83 17.00
C VAL A 31 -11.80 -7.59 16.56
N VAL A 32 -12.02 -6.73 15.56
CA VAL A 32 -13.36 -6.39 15.06
C VAL A 32 -14.00 -7.58 14.34
N SER A 33 -13.22 -8.35 13.59
CA SER A 33 -13.65 -9.60 12.94
C SER A 33 -14.10 -10.64 13.97
N SER A 34 -13.31 -10.82 15.04
CA SER A 34 -13.70 -11.67 16.16
C SER A 34 -14.99 -11.18 16.81
N ALA A 35 -15.12 -9.87 17.08
CA ALA A 35 -16.35 -9.30 17.64
C ALA A 35 -17.57 -9.52 16.73
N LEU A 36 -17.41 -9.44 15.41
CA LEU A 36 -18.49 -9.70 14.46
C LEU A 36 -18.96 -11.16 14.55
N LYS A 37 -18.01 -12.10 14.59
CA LYS A 37 -18.31 -13.52 14.75
C LYS A 37 -19.11 -13.78 16.03
N HIS A 38 -18.69 -13.21 17.16
CA HIS A 38 -19.42 -13.36 18.43
C HIS A 38 -20.83 -12.77 18.36
N ASN A 39 -21.02 -11.60 17.73
CA ASN A 39 -22.36 -11.02 17.60
C ASN A 39 -23.26 -11.88 16.70
N ASN A 40 -22.74 -12.42 15.60
CA ASN A 40 -23.49 -13.31 14.72
C ASN A 40 -23.88 -14.63 15.41
N SER A 41 -22.97 -15.22 16.19
CA SER A 41 -23.27 -16.40 16.99
C SER A 41 -24.35 -16.10 18.05
N GLY A 42 -24.25 -14.96 18.75
CA GLY A 42 -25.28 -14.54 19.71
C GLY A 42 -26.63 -14.31 19.05
N LEU A 43 -26.65 -13.66 17.88
CA LEU A 43 -27.86 -13.46 17.08
C LEU A 43 -28.54 -14.80 16.75
N ALA A 44 -27.78 -15.78 16.25
CA ALA A 44 -28.30 -17.09 15.91
C ALA A 44 -28.90 -17.82 17.13
N GLN A 45 -28.21 -17.78 18.27
CA GLN A 45 -28.70 -18.39 19.52
C GLN A 45 -29.99 -17.73 20.03
N TRP A 46 -30.11 -16.40 19.93
CA TRP A 46 -31.31 -15.69 20.34
C TRP A 46 -32.48 -15.94 19.38
N ALA A 47 -32.23 -16.01 18.07
CA ALA A 47 -33.24 -16.40 17.08
C ALA A 47 -33.76 -17.81 17.34
N GLU A 48 -32.87 -18.77 17.62
CA GLU A 48 -33.26 -20.15 17.96
C GLU A 48 -34.07 -20.21 19.26
N ARG A 49 -33.64 -19.49 20.32
CA ARG A 49 -34.39 -19.41 21.58
C ARG A 49 -35.78 -18.81 21.37
N LYS A 50 -35.89 -17.74 20.58
CA LYS A 50 -37.17 -17.11 20.25
C LYS A 50 -38.09 -18.10 19.52
N ALA A 51 -37.59 -18.83 18.52
CA ALA A 51 -38.37 -19.83 17.79
C ALA A 51 -38.93 -20.92 18.72
N ARG A 52 -38.11 -21.46 19.64
CA ARG A 52 -38.56 -22.44 20.65
C ARG A 52 -39.63 -21.90 21.60
N LEU A 53 -39.48 -20.65 22.02
CA LEU A 53 -40.45 -19.99 22.90
C LEU A 53 -41.76 -19.71 22.17
N GLU A 54 -41.70 -19.34 20.90
CA GLU A 54 -42.87 -19.14 20.05
C GLU A 54 -43.65 -20.45 19.87
N GLU A 55 -42.94 -21.57 19.63
CA GLU A 55 -43.55 -22.90 19.59
C GLU A 55 -44.16 -23.31 20.93
N SER A 56 -43.46 -23.04 22.04
CA SER A 56 -43.95 -23.33 23.39
C SER A 56 -45.19 -22.49 23.76
N LEU A 57 -45.27 -21.24 23.28
CA LEU A 57 -46.43 -20.37 23.43
C LEU A 57 -47.63 -20.86 22.61
N ARG A 58 -47.39 -21.39 21.40
CA ARG A 58 -48.44 -22.01 20.58
C ARG A 58 -48.98 -23.31 21.18
N ASN A 59 -48.10 -24.10 21.80
CA ASN A 59 -48.41 -25.45 22.29
C ASN A 59 -48.76 -25.50 23.80
N GLY A 60 -48.63 -24.39 24.52
CA GLY A 60 -48.53 -24.37 25.99
C GLY A 60 -49.82 -24.15 26.78
N SER A 61 -49.86 -24.74 27.98
CA SER A 61 -50.90 -24.58 29.01
C SER A 61 -50.88 -23.19 29.68
N MET A 62 -52.07 -22.62 29.92
CA MET A 62 -52.34 -21.28 30.47
C MET A 62 -51.54 -20.93 31.74
N ALA A 63 -51.13 -21.92 32.54
CA ALA A 63 -50.44 -21.71 33.82
C ALA A 63 -49.05 -21.06 33.69
N ASN A 64 -48.35 -21.26 32.57
CA ASN A 64 -47.00 -20.71 32.33
C ASN A 64 -46.99 -19.58 31.28
N GLY A 65 -48.16 -19.20 30.75
CA GLY A 65 -48.30 -18.23 29.66
C GLY A 65 -47.59 -16.90 29.92
N PRO A 66 -47.76 -16.24 31.09
CA PRO A 66 -47.10 -14.96 31.37
C PRO A 66 -45.57 -15.05 31.36
N ARG A 67 -45.00 -16.09 31.99
CA ARG A 67 -43.54 -16.27 32.06
C ARG A 67 -42.94 -16.59 30.69
N LEU A 68 -43.62 -17.41 29.88
CA LEU A 68 -43.19 -17.71 28.51
C LEU A 68 -43.23 -16.48 27.62
N LYS A 69 -44.22 -15.60 27.81
CA LYS A 69 -44.32 -14.33 27.11
C LYS A 69 -43.17 -13.38 27.48
N ASP A 70 -42.85 -13.25 28.76
CA ASP A 70 -41.72 -12.42 29.20
C ASP A 70 -40.38 -12.91 28.59
N LEU A 71 -40.16 -14.23 28.56
CA LEU A 71 -38.97 -14.81 27.94
C LEU A 71 -38.93 -14.59 26.43
N TYR A 72 -40.09 -14.63 25.75
CA TYR A 72 -40.21 -14.35 24.33
C TYR A 72 -39.84 -12.88 24.05
N ASP A 73 -40.39 -11.95 24.82
CA ASP A 73 -40.12 -10.51 24.68
C ASP A 73 -38.64 -10.19 24.90
N VAL A 74 -38.02 -10.80 25.92
CA VAL A 74 -36.56 -10.69 26.16
C VAL A 74 -35.77 -11.26 24.99
N SER A 75 -36.16 -12.43 24.47
CA SER A 75 -35.45 -13.07 23.36
C SER A 75 -35.54 -12.24 22.08
N HIS A 76 -36.71 -11.67 21.79
CA HIS A 76 -36.91 -10.76 20.66
C HIS A 76 -36.07 -9.48 20.81
N LYS A 77 -36.03 -8.89 22.01
CA LYS A 77 -35.20 -7.71 22.29
C LYS A 77 -33.72 -8.02 22.10
N MET A 78 -33.25 -9.17 22.59
CA MET A 78 -31.84 -9.56 22.47
C MET A 78 -31.44 -9.87 21.03
N GLU A 79 -32.30 -10.56 20.26
CA GLU A 79 -32.11 -10.77 18.82
C GLU A 79 -31.90 -9.42 18.10
N SER A 80 -32.76 -8.43 18.37
CA SER A 80 -32.62 -7.08 17.82
C SER A 80 -31.30 -6.39 18.22
N VAL A 81 -30.92 -6.47 19.50
CA VAL A 81 -29.67 -5.87 20.01
C VAL A 81 -28.45 -6.49 19.33
N PHE A 82 -28.40 -7.81 19.22
CA PHE A 82 -27.30 -8.52 18.56
C PHE A 82 -27.27 -8.23 17.06
N GLY A 83 -28.41 -8.16 16.39
CA GLY A 83 -28.51 -7.77 14.98
C GLY A 83 -27.96 -6.37 14.73
N GLY A 84 -28.40 -5.38 15.51
CA GLY A 84 -27.91 -4.00 15.40
C GLY A 84 -26.41 -3.87 15.74
N ARG A 85 -25.90 -4.66 16.69
CA ARG A 85 -24.46 -4.71 17.00
C ARG A 85 -23.66 -5.35 15.86
N ALA A 86 -24.12 -6.49 15.33
CA ALA A 86 -23.48 -7.17 14.21
C ALA A 86 -23.35 -6.24 13.00
N GLN A 87 -24.42 -5.51 12.66
CA GLN A 87 -24.39 -4.53 11.56
C GLN A 87 -23.34 -3.43 11.78
N ARG A 88 -23.36 -2.76 12.94
CA ARG A 88 -22.38 -1.70 13.24
C ARG A 88 -20.93 -2.20 13.26
N VAL A 89 -20.71 -3.43 13.70
CA VAL A 89 -19.38 -4.05 13.72
C VAL A 89 -18.94 -4.40 12.29
N ALA A 90 -19.85 -4.89 11.44
CA ALA A 90 -19.58 -5.15 10.03
C ALA A 90 -19.19 -3.87 9.27
N GLU A 91 -19.93 -2.77 9.44
CA GLU A 91 -19.62 -1.46 8.83
C GLU A 91 -18.22 -0.96 9.24
N ARG A 92 -17.85 -1.14 10.51
CA ARG A 92 -16.50 -0.81 11.01
C ARG A 92 -15.43 -1.70 10.40
N LEU A 93 -15.70 -2.99 10.24
CA LEU A 93 -14.79 -3.93 9.61
C LEU A 93 -14.50 -3.54 8.15
N ASP A 94 -15.54 -3.15 7.41
CA ASP A 94 -15.38 -2.69 6.02
C ASP A 94 -14.60 -1.38 5.93
N THR A 95 -14.83 -0.45 6.86
CA THR A 95 -14.01 0.78 6.97
C THR A 95 -12.54 0.46 7.22
N ILE A 96 -12.23 -0.50 8.10
CA ILE A 96 -10.85 -0.92 8.37
C ILE A 96 -10.23 -1.54 7.12
N ARG A 97 -10.95 -2.43 6.43
CA ARG A 97 -10.49 -3.07 5.18
C ARG A 97 -10.19 -2.04 4.09
N ALA A 98 -11.08 -1.05 3.91
CA ALA A 98 -10.88 0.04 2.96
C ALA A 98 -9.58 0.82 3.27
N ARG A 99 -9.38 1.22 4.53
CA ARG A 99 -8.17 1.92 4.97
C ARG A 99 -6.90 1.09 4.79
N MET A 100 -6.96 -0.21 5.04
CA MET A 100 -5.83 -1.11 4.77
C MET A 100 -5.47 -1.11 3.28
N GLY A 101 -6.47 -1.20 2.40
CA GLY A 101 -6.28 -1.12 0.94
C GLY A 101 -5.67 0.20 0.48
N ASP A 102 -6.11 1.32 1.04
CA ASP A 102 -5.55 2.64 0.71
C ASP A 102 -4.07 2.78 1.15
N ILE A 103 -3.73 2.22 2.32
CA ILE A 103 -2.34 2.18 2.78
C ILE A 103 -1.49 1.26 1.90
N ASP A 104 -2.01 0.11 1.47
CA ASP A 104 -1.30 -0.80 0.60
C ASP A 104 -0.97 -0.17 -0.75
N ARG A 105 -1.93 0.55 -1.35
CA ARG A 105 -1.71 1.32 -2.57
C ARG A 105 -0.64 2.41 -2.35
N SER A 106 -0.76 3.18 -1.28
CA SER A 106 0.20 4.24 -0.94
C SER A 106 1.62 3.69 -0.73
N LEU A 107 1.75 2.52 -0.08
CA LEU A 107 3.03 1.85 0.12
C LEU A 107 3.65 1.37 -1.20
N GLN A 108 2.83 0.85 -2.12
CA GLN A 108 3.28 0.47 -3.45
C GLN A 108 3.80 1.69 -4.23
N ASP A 109 3.04 2.79 -4.24
CA ASP A 109 3.40 4.02 -4.94
C ASP A 109 4.71 4.62 -4.40
N LEU A 110 4.88 4.65 -3.07
CA LEU A 110 6.12 5.13 -2.44
C LEU A 110 7.32 4.25 -2.77
N ARG A 111 7.16 2.92 -2.79
CA ARG A 111 8.24 1.99 -3.19
C ARG A 111 8.63 2.19 -4.65
N MET A 112 7.65 2.36 -5.55
CA MET A 112 7.89 2.68 -6.95
C MET A 112 8.62 4.03 -7.11
N SER A 113 8.19 5.05 -6.37
CA SER A 113 8.84 6.37 -6.36
C SER A 113 10.29 6.26 -5.87
N LYS A 114 10.55 5.51 -4.80
CA LYS A 114 11.90 5.25 -4.28
C LYS A 114 12.78 4.57 -5.32
N GLN A 115 12.26 3.54 -5.99
CA GLN A 115 13.00 2.83 -7.03
C GLN A 115 13.37 3.76 -8.20
N LYS A 116 12.40 4.52 -8.71
CA LYS A 116 12.64 5.52 -9.78
C LYS A 116 13.71 6.54 -9.39
N LEU A 117 13.64 7.07 -8.17
CA LEU A 117 14.61 8.04 -7.69
C LEU A 117 16.02 7.45 -7.57
N THR A 118 16.12 6.20 -7.11
CA THR A 118 17.41 5.50 -6.96
C THR A 118 18.04 5.23 -8.33
N SER A 119 17.25 4.79 -9.30
CA SER A 119 17.69 4.62 -10.69
C SER A 119 18.13 5.94 -11.32
N SER A 120 17.36 7.01 -11.13
CA SER A 120 17.70 8.35 -11.63
C SER A 120 19.02 8.87 -11.05
N ARG A 121 19.24 8.67 -9.75
CA ARG A 121 20.51 9.04 -9.10
C ARG A 121 21.69 8.29 -9.71
N LYS A 122 21.58 6.97 -9.88
CA LYS A 122 22.64 6.14 -10.46
C LYS A 122 23.00 6.61 -11.88
N LEU A 123 21.99 6.91 -12.69
CA LEU A 123 22.17 7.46 -14.04
C LEU A 123 22.88 8.82 -14.04
N ALA A 124 22.54 9.69 -13.10
CA ALA A 124 23.20 10.99 -12.95
C ALA A 124 24.67 10.83 -12.55
N GLU A 125 24.97 9.92 -11.61
CA GLU A 125 26.35 9.60 -11.21
C GLU A 125 27.16 8.98 -12.37
N GLU A 126 26.55 8.10 -13.18
CA GLU A 126 27.15 7.55 -14.39
C GLU A 126 27.45 8.64 -15.42
N ARG A 127 26.52 9.58 -15.67
CA ARG A 127 26.73 10.72 -16.58
C ARG A 127 27.86 11.64 -16.12
N GLU A 128 27.93 11.95 -14.82
CA GLU A 128 29.03 12.75 -14.27
C GLU A 128 30.38 12.04 -14.43
N ASN A 129 30.43 10.74 -14.17
CA ASN A 129 31.65 9.95 -14.35
C ASN A 129 32.07 9.89 -15.83
N LEU A 130 31.13 9.66 -16.76
CA LEU A 130 31.42 9.69 -18.20
C LEU A 130 31.94 11.07 -18.64
N SER A 131 31.31 12.15 -18.19
CA SER A 131 31.78 13.51 -18.47
C SER A 131 33.21 13.75 -17.95
N ARG A 132 33.51 13.27 -16.74
CA ARG A 132 34.85 13.36 -16.15
C ARG A 132 35.89 12.57 -16.95
N VAL A 133 35.56 11.36 -17.42
CA VAL A 133 36.44 10.55 -18.27
C VAL A 133 36.70 11.22 -19.62
N VAL A 134 35.66 11.75 -20.27
CA VAL A 134 35.79 12.47 -21.55
C VAL A 134 36.66 13.73 -21.39
N LEU A 135 36.47 14.49 -20.32
CA LEU A 135 37.33 15.66 -20.01
C LEU A 135 38.78 15.25 -19.74
N GLY A 136 39.01 14.15 -19.02
CA GLY A 136 40.35 13.61 -18.79
C GLY A 136 41.04 13.15 -20.07
N LEU A 137 40.31 12.50 -20.97
CA LEU A 137 40.82 12.10 -22.30
C LEU A 137 41.10 13.31 -23.21
N ALA A 138 40.35 14.40 -23.05
CA ALA A 138 40.58 15.64 -23.79
C ALA A 138 41.78 16.47 -23.26
N GLY A 139 42.32 16.12 -22.08
CA GLY A 139 43.20 16.96 -21.27
C GLY A 139 44.55 16.34 -20.87
N THR A 140 45.11 15.37 -21.60
CA THR A 140 46.51 14.95 -21.42
C THR A 140 47.46 15.62 -22.43
N PRO A 141 48.06 16.77 -22.11
CA PRO A 141 49.39 17.14 -22.59
C PRO A 141 50.39 16.83 -21.46
N ASP A 142 51.12 15.71 -21.56
CA ASP A 142 52.56 15.67 -21.30
C ASP A 142 53.09 14.23 -21.28
N GLY A 143 54.12 13.98 -22.09
CA GLY A 143 54.98 12.79 -21.96
C GLY A 143 55.37 12.02 -23.24
N SER A 144 55.81 12.72 -24.28
CA SER A 144 56.69 12.24 -25.38
C SER A 144 56.50 10.81 -25.96
N ALA A 145 55.81 10.72 -27.09
CA ALA A 145 56.31 10.08 -28.31
C ALA A 145 55.41 10.50 -29.49
N THR A 146 56.04 10.72 -30.64
CA THR A 146 55.44 11.13 -31.92
C THR A 146 54.13 10.40 -32.27
N ALA A 147 52.99 11.03 -32.04
CA ALA A 147 51.77 10.83 -32.82
C ALA A 147 50.90 12.07 -32.61
N THR A 148 50.69 12.84 -33.68
CA THR A 148 49.62 13.83 -33.75
C THR A 148 48.33 13.22 -33.19
N PRO A 149 47.62 13.90 -32.26
CA PRO A 149 46.35 13.37 -31.78
C PRO A 149 45.43 13.27 -32.99
N ASP A 150 45.02 12.04 -33.30
CA ASP A 150 44.33 11.72 -34.53
C ASP A 150 43.01 12.52 -34.58
N GLY A 151 42.96 13.59 -35.38
CA GLY A 151 41.83 14.51 -35.43
C GLY A 151 40.52 13.80 -35.77
N GLY A 152 40.62 12.69 -36.53
CA GLY A 152 39.50 11.80 -36.82
C GLY A 152 38.89 11.17 -35.58
N LEU A 153 39.68 10.78 -34.58
CA LEU A 153 39.15 10.16 -33.36
C LEU A 153 38.35 11.17 -32.50
N ARG A 154 38.69 12.46 -32.58
CA ARG A 154 37.94 13.56 -31.96
C ARG A 154 36.64 13.86 -32.69
N GLU A 155 36.63 13.79 -34.02
CA GLU A 155 35.41 13.93 -34.82
C GLU A 155 34.48 12.72 -34.62
N ASP A 156 35.02 11.51 -34.59
CA ASP A 156 34.27 10.27 -34.34
C ASP A 156 33.62 10.27 -32.95
N LEU A 157 34.33 10.74 -31.92
CA LEU A 157 33.77 10.86 -30.57
C LEU A 157 32.68 11.94 -30.48
N ARG A 158 32.81 13.03 -31.22
CA ARG A 158 31.79 14.08 -31.28
C ARG A 158 30.53 13.55 -31.99
N ALA A 159 30.71 12.90 -33.13
CA ALA A 159 29.64 12.27 -33.90
C ALA A 159 28.93 11.16 -33.11
N ALA A 160 29.67 10.36 -32.34
CA ALA A 160 29.09 9.36 -31.44
C ALA A 160 28.24 10.00 -30.34
N SER A 161 28.68 11.13 -29.77
CA SER A 161 27.89 11.84 -28.75
C SER A 161 26.60 12.44 -29.33
N GLU A 162 26.65 12.98 -30.56
CA GLU A 162 25.48 13.51 -31.24
C GLU A 162 24.50 12.40 -31.62
N ALA A 163 24.98 11.24 -32.05
CA ALA A 163 24.16 10.07 -32.36
C ALA A 163 23.43 9.51 -31.12
N VAL A 164 24.07 9.53 -29.94
CA VAL A 164 23.42 9.12 -28.68
C VAL A 164 22.30 10.08 -28.28
N VAL A 165 22.53 11.40 -28.40
CA VAL A 165 21.50 12.41 -28.13
C VAL A 165 20.32 12.28 -29.10
N LEU A 166 20.58 11.98 -30.38
CA LEU A 166 19.54 11.78 -31.38
C LEU A 166 18.74 10.49 -31.14
N ALA A 167 19.41 9.42 -30.70
CA ALA A 167 18.76 8.15 -30.34
C ALA A 167 17.90 8.28 -29.07
N GLU A 168 18.35 9.05 -28.07
CA GLU A 168 17.52 9.39 -26.90
C GLU A 168 16.29 10.22 -27.29
N ALA A 169 16.43 11.22 -28.18
CA ALA A 169 15.30 12.02 -28.66
C ALA A 169 14.25 11.17 -29.43
N LEU A 170 14.70 10.16 -30.18
CA LEU A 170 13.81 9.23 -30.87
C LEU A 170 13.12 8.23 -29.93
N LEU A 171 13.74 7.89 -28.80
CA LEU A 171 13.13 7.05 -27.77
C LEU A 171 12.09 7.82 -26.93
N GLU A 172 12.33 9.10 -26.67
CA GLU A 172 11.35 9.98 -26.00
C GLU A 172 10.13 10.25 -26.89
N LEU A 173 10.28 10.37 -28.22
CA LEU A 173 9.16 10.64 -29.15
C LEU A 173 8.30 9.40 -29.49
N LYS A 174 8.77 8.20 -29.18
CA LYS A 174 8.09 6.92 -29.46
C LYS A 174 7.42 6.32 -28.21
N GLY A 175 7.49 7.03 -27.09
CA GLY A 175 6.94 6.66 -25.79
C GLY A 175 5.56 7.24 -25.47
N ASP A 176 4.99 8.07 -26.36
CA ASP A 176 3.58 8.48 -26.38
C ASP A 176 2.77 7.62 -27.36
#